data_AF-A0A7K9Y5Y5-F1
#
_entry.id   AF-A0A7K9Y5Y5-F1
#
_cell.length_a   1.000
_cell.length_b   1.000
_cell.length_c   1.000
_cell.angle_alpha   90.00
_cell.angle_beta   90.00
_cell.angle_gamma   90.00
#
_symmetry.space_group_name_H-M   'P 1'
#
loop_
_entity.id
_entity.type
_entity.pdbx_description
1 polymer ?
#
loop_
_entity_poly.entity_id
_entity_poly.type
_entity_poly.pdbx_seq_one_letter_code
_entity_poly.pdbx_strand_id
1 'polypeptide(L)'
;MAGRARALLPPAVLLVLVLLVVAPDPYGEDCRSKMYPPSGPTFKGNVPTYVINLDLPPSKRWDELIRDKKTELKAVVQDIKDIANTFFPSGKIVDIVDHKISHLTDTLPYPFNEELQGIANSSGIPLG
;
A
#
# COMPACT_ATOMS: atom_id res chain seq x y z
N MET A 1 -58.87 9.59 31.93
CA MET A 1 -58.58 9.31 30.50
C MET A 1 -58.04 10.58 29.89
N ALA A 2 -56.73 10.70 29.66
CA ALA A 2 -56.13 11.86 29.01
C ALA A 2 -55.35 11.36 27.78
N GLY A 3 -55.87 11.74 26.60
CA GLY A 3 -55.43 11.25 25.31
C GLY A 3 -54.04 11.76 24.94
N ARG A 4 -53.20 10.82 24.49
CA ARG A 4 -51.86 11.09 23.98
C ARG A 4 -51.99 11.86 22.66
N ALA A 5 -51.83 13.18 22.69
CA ALA A 5 -51.85 14.02 21.50
C ALA A 5 -50.68 13.64 20.58
N ARG A 6 -50.98 13.10 19.40
CA ARG A 6 -49.98 12.90 18.35
C ARG A 6 -49.70 14.27 17.72
N ALA A 7 -48.57 14.88 18.07
CA ALA A 7 -48.08 16.07 17.39
C ALA A 7 -47.75 15.70 15.93
N LEU A 8 -48.56 16.19 14.99
CA LEU A 8 -48.31 16.08 13.55
C LEU A 8 -47.30 17.17 13.18
N LEU A 9 -46.13 16.77 12.70
CA LEU A 9 -45.13 17.71 12.17
C LEU A 9 -45.71 18.44 10.95
N PRO A 10 -45.45 19.76 10.79
CA PRO A 10 -45.87 20.49 9.61
C PRO A 10 -45.29 19.84 8.35
N PRO A 11 -46.04 19.79 7.23
CA PRO A 11 -45.58 19.17 6.00
C PRO A 11 -44.25 19.74 5.48
N ALA A 12 -43.97 21.03 5.73
CA ALA A 12 -42.70 21.65 5.40
C ALA A 12 -41.51 21.09 6.21
N VAL A 13 -41.72 20.79 7.50
CA VAL A 13 -40.69 20.20 8.37
C VAL A 13 -40.43 18.75 8.00
N LEU A 14 -41.50 18.01 7.65
CA LEU A 14 -41.39 16.65 7.11
C LEU A 14 -40.63 16.64 5.78
N LEU A 15 -40.90 17.59 4.88
CA LEU A 15 -40.23 17.73 3.58
C LEU A 15 -38.73 18.02 3.73
N VAL A 16 -38.35 18.94 4.65
CA VAL A 16 -36.94 19.27 4.93
C VAL A 16 -36.19 18.07 5.53
N LEU A 17 -36.82 17.33 6.45
CA LEU A 17 -36.23 16.12 7.01
C LEU A 17 -36.04 15.02 5.95
N VAL A 18 -37.01 14.83 5.04
CA VAL A 18 -36.88 13.89 3.91
C VAL A 18 -35.75 14.31 2.97
N LEU A 19 -35.61 15.62 2.68
CA LEU A 19 -34.52 16.12 1.83
C LEU A 19 -33.13 15.91 2.46
N LEU A 20 -33.00 16.05 3.80
CA LEU A 20 -31.75 15.77 4.51
C LEU A 20 -31.41 14.27 4.54
N VAL A 21 -32.42 13.39 4.61
CA VAL A 21 -32.23 11.93 4.60
C VAL A 21 -31.94 11.39 3.19
N VAL A 22 -32.43 12.07 2.14
CA VAL A 22 -32.25 11.68 0.73
C VAL A 22 -31.09 12.45 0.06
N ALA A 23 -30.37 13.29 0.81
CA ALA A 23 -29.23 14.00 0.29
C ALA A 23 -28.17 12.99 -0.21
N PRO A 24 -27.78 13.03 -1.50
CA PRO A 24 -26.74 12.16 -2.01
C PRO A 24 -25.42 12.45 -1.30
N ASP A 25 -24.66 11.41 -0.99
CA ASP A 25 -23.31 11.54 -0.42
C ASP A 25 -22.45 12.40 -1.38
N PRO A 26 -21.86 13.52 -0.92
CA PRO A 26 -21.04 14.38 -1.78
C PRO A 26 -19.80 13.67 -2.34
N TYR A 27 -19.41 12.53 -1.76
CA TYR A 27 -18.33 11.66 -2.25
C TYR A 27 -18.86 10.36 -2.87
N GLY A 28 -20.17 10.13 -2.83
CA GLY A 28 -20.80 8.97 -3.46
C GLY A 28 -20.75 9.10 -4.98
N GLU A 29 -20.42 7.99 -5.65
CA GLU A 29 -20.55 7.89 -7.10
C GLU A 29 -21.61 6.87 -7.49
N ASP A 30 -22.25 7.10 -8.64
CA ASP A 30 -23.12 6.10 -9.24
C ASP A 30 -22.32 4.84 -9.59
N CYS A 31 -22.98 3.68 -9.46
CA CYS A 31 -22.37 2.39 -9.78
C CYS A 31 -21.85 2.37 -11.23
N ARG A 32 -20.55 2.15 -11.40
CA ARG A 32 -19.93 2.01 -12.72
C ARG A 32 -20.29 0.65 -13.33
N SER A 33 -20.66 0.67 -14.59
CA SER A 33 -20.93 -0.55 -15.38
C SER A 33 -19.88 -0.73 -16.47
N LYS A 34 -19.71 -1.97 -16.96
CA LYS A 34 -18.78 -2.30 -18.07
C LYS A 34 -17.31 -1.96 -17.80
N MET A 35 -16.88 -2.01 -16.54
CA MET A 35 -15.49 -1.79 -16.14
C MET A 35 -14.58 -3.01 -16.37
N TYR A 36 -15.13 -4.10 -16.93
CA TYR A 36 -14.40 -5.33 -17.23
C TYR A 36 -14.62 -5.73 -18.71
N PRO A 37 -13.57 -6.09 -19.47
CA PRO A 37 -12.15 -6.08 -19.06
C PRO A 37 -11.62 -4.67 -18.72
N PRO A 38 -10.66 -4.54 -17.78
CA PRO A 38 -10.16 -3.24 -17.33
C PRO A 38 -9.62 -2.42 -18.50
N SER A 39 -10.05 -1.17 -18.59
CA SER A 39 -9.64 -0.25 -19.65
C SER A 39 -9.85 1.20 -19.21
N GLY A 40 -9.35 2.16 -20.00
CA GLY A 40 -9.53 3.59 -19.75
C GLY A 40 -8.61 4.13 -18.63
N PRO A 41 -8.93 5.32 -18.10
CA PRO A 41 -8.03 6.09 -17.23
C PRO A 41 -7.76 5.45 -15.87
N THR A 42 -8.62 4.53 -15.42
CA THR A 42 -8.44 3.79 -14.16
C THR A 42 -7.60 2.53 -14.33
N PHE A 43 -7.27 2.14 -15.57
CA PHE A 43 -6.44 0.98 -15.85
C PHE A 43 -5.00 1.41 -16.14
N LYS A 44 -4.11 1.22 -15.16
CA LYS A 44 -2.68 1.58 -15.27
C LYS A 44 -1.84 0.55 -16.05
N GLY A 45 -2.42 -0.57 -16.44
CA GLY A 45 -1.75 -1.64 -17.18
C GLY A 45 -1.81 -2.99 -16.48
N ASN A 46 -1.33 -4.02 -17.17
CA ASN A 46 -1.26 -5.38 -16.65
C ASN A 46 -0.09 -5.55 -15.68
N VAL A 47 -0.25 -6.44 -14.71
CA VAL A 47 0.83 -6.84 -13.79
C VAL A 47 1.64 -7.96 -14.45
N PRO A 48 2.97 -7.83 -14.60
CA PRO A 48 3.81 -8.89 -15.14
C PRO A 48 3.84 -10.11 -14.21
N THR A 49 3.98 -11.30 -14.80
CA THR A 49 4.15 -12.56 -14.06
C THR A 49 5.61 -12.97 -14.10
N TYR A 50 6.14 -13.40 -12.96
CA TYR A 50 7.50 -13.92 -12.80
C TYR A 50 7.46 -15.34 -12.26
N VAL A 51 8.42 -16.16 -12.68
CA VAL A 51 8.58 -17.53 -12.16
C VAL A 51 9.72 -17.53 -11.16
N ILE A 52 9.40 -17.88 -9.91
CA ILE A 52 10.40 -18.02 -8.85
C ILE A 52 10.76 -19.50 -8.74
N ASN A 53 11.96 -19.86 -9.19
CA ASN A 53 12.42 -21.24 -9.15
C ASN A 53 12.93 -21.62 -7.75
N LEU A 54 12.16 -22.42 -7.01
CA LEU A 54 12.49 -22.84 -5.64
C LEU A 54 13.66 -23.86 -5.57
N ASP A 55 14.01 -24.50 -6.69
CA ASP A 55 15.15 -25.40 -6.79
C ASP A 55 16.49 -24.64 -6.78
N LEU A 56 16.47 -23.33 -7.06
CA LEU A 56 17.64 -22.47 -6.89
C LEU A 56 17.95 -22.23 -5.41
N PRO A 57 19.24 -21.97 -5.08
CA PRO A 57 19.59 -21.43 -3.77
C PRO A 57 18.75 -20.20 -3.45
N PRO A 58 18.25 -20.03 -2.20
CA PRO A 58 17.39 -18.91 -1.82
C PRO A 58 17.91 -17.54 -2.25
N SER A 59 19.20 -17.30 -2.08
CA SER A 59 19.89 -16.07 -2.47
C SER A 59 19.87 -15.74 -3.98
N LYS A 60 19.38 -16.65 -4.82
CA LYS A 60 19.28 -16.52 -6.28
C LYS A 60 17.85 -16.50 -6.82
N ARG A 61 16.86 -16.85 -6.00
CA ARG A 61 15.46 -17.02 -6.43
C ARG A 61 14.85 -15.73 -6.98
N TRP A 62 15.29 -14.59 -6.47
CA TRP A 62 14.74 -13.28 -6.79
C TRP A 62 15.57 -12.48 -7.81
N ASP A 63 16.69 -13.03 -8.31
CA ASP A 63 17.64 -12.27 -9.15
C ASP A 63 17.00 -11.70 -10.42
N GLU A 64 16.14 -12.47 -11.10
CA GLU A 64 15.45 -12.01 -12.31
C GLU A 64 14.50 -10.84 -12.02
N LEU A 65 13.62 -11.01 -11.01
CA LEU A 65 12.66 -9.97 -10.60
C LEU A 65 13.39 -8.69 -10.17
N ILE A 66 14.42 -8.84 -9.34
CA ILE A 66 15.17 -7.68 -8.82
C ILE A 66 15.95 -6.99 -9.93
N ARG A 67 16.51 -7.72 -10.89
CA ARG A 67 17.18 -7.09 -12.05
C ARG A 67 16.23 -6.15 -12.81
N ASP A 68 14.98 -6.58 -12.99
CA ASP A 68 13.95 -5.82 -13.71
C ASP A 68 13.37 -4.66 -12.87
N LYS A 69 13.28 -4.83 -11.54
CA LYS A 69 12.61 -3.89 -10.62
C LYS A 69 13.54 -3.09 -9.72
N LYS A 70 14.86 -3.23 -9.86
CA LYS A 70 15.84 -2.55 -9.00
C LYS A 70 15.69 -1.03 -9.00
N THR A 71 15.30 -0.44 -10.11
CA THR A 71 15.21 1.03 -10.23
C THR A 71 14.02 1.53 -9.43
N GLU A 72 12.85 0.92 -9.60
CA GLU A 72 11.65 1.25 -8.83
C GLU A 72 11.83 0.94 -7.35
N LEU A 73 12.49 -0.17 -7.01
CA LEU A 73 12.79 -0.52 -5.62
C LEU A 73 13.71 0.53 -4.96
N LYS A 74 14.76 0.98 -5.66
CA LYS A 74 15.64 2.06 -5.17
C LYS A 74 14.88 3.37 -4.98
N ALA A 75 13.97 3.71 -5.89
CA ALA A 75 13.16 4.91 -5.77
C ALA A 75 12.31 4.88 -4.49
N VAL A 76 11.59 3.78 -4.24
CA VAL A 76 10.77 3.63 -3.02
C VAL A 76 11.61 3.71 -1.75
N VAL A 77 12.76 3.03 -1.72
CA VAL A 77 13.67 3.09 -0.56
C VAL A 77 14.20 4.51 -0.34
N GLN A 78 14.53 5.23 -1.40
CA GLN A 78 14.97 6.63 -1.30
C GLN A 78 13.84 7.53 -0.77
N ASP A 79 12.62 7.39 -1.27
CA ASP A 79 11.47 8.15 -0.79
C ASP A 79 11.24 7.93 0.71
N ILE A 80 11.37 6.69 1.18
CA ILE A 80 11.27 6.35 2.61
C ILE A 80 12.38 7.03 3.41
N LYS A 81 13.63 7.01 2.92
CA LYS A 81 14.77 7.68 3.57
C LYS A 81 14.55 9.18 3.65
N ASP A 82 14.01 9.80 2.59
CA ASP A 82 13.74 11.23 2.54
C ASP A 82 12.61 11.64 3.50
N ILE A 83 11.56 10.83 3.60
CA ILE A 83 10.51 11.00 4.62
C ILE A 83 11.13 10.90 6.02
N ALA A 84 11.93 9.87 6.29
CA ALA A 84 12.57 9.69 7.59
C ALA A 84 13.49 10.88 7.95
N ASN A 85 14.26 11.36 6.99
CA ASN A 85 15.15 12.52 7.16
C ASN A 85 14.38 13.84 7.34
N THR A 86 13.15 13.94 6.83
CA THR A 86 12.28 15.10 7.07
C THR A 86 11.92 15.23 8.56
N PHE A 87 11.70 14.10 9.25
CA PHE A 87 11.41 14.10 10.70
C PHE A 87 12.67 14.00 11.57
N PHE A 88 13.72 13.34 11.07
CA PHE A 88 14.99 13.13 11.77
C PHE A 88 16.19 13.57 10.91
N PRO A 89 16.45 14.88 10.78
CA PRO A 89 17.40 15.44 9.81
C PRO A 89 18.86 15.00 9.99
N SER A 90 19.19 14.45 11.17
CA SER A 90 20.54 13.95 11.45
C SER A 90 20.98 12.76 10.59
N GLY A 91 20.06 12.10 9.87
CA GLY A 91 20.35 10.89 9.08
C GLY A 91 20.66 9.64 9.91
N LYS A 92 20.79 9.77 11.24
CA LYS A 92 21.17 8.67 12.14
C LYS A 92 20.21 7.50 12.12
N ILE A 93 18.90 7.75 11.95
CA ILE A 93 17.91 6.68 11.88
C ILE A 93 18.14 5.81 10.64
N VAL A 94 18.33 6.44 9.48
CA VAL A 94 18.63 5.74 8.23
C VAL A 94 19.96 4.98 8.35
N ASP A 95 20.98 5.59 8.95
CA ASP A 95 22.28 4.93 9.17
C ASP A 95 22.18 3.69 10.07
N ILE A 96 21.40 3.78 11.16
CA ILE A 96 21.13 2.64 12.06
C ILE A 96 20.39 1.53 11.30
N VAL A 97 19.39 1.87 10.50
CA VAL A 97 18.65 0.88 9.70
C VAL A 97 19.62 0.18 8.73
N ASP A 98 20.29 0.95 7.87
CA ASP A 98 21.18 0.44 6.81
C ASP A 98 22.32 -0.46 7.36
N HIS A 99 22.90 -0.10 8.51
CA HIS A 99 24.13 -0.74 9.01
C HIS A 99 23.96 -1.57 10.29
N LYS A 100 22.94 -1.28 11.10
CA LYS A 100 22.77 -1.90 12.41
C LYS A 100 21.55 -2.77 12.50
N ILE A 101 20.51 -2.65 11.68
CA ILE A 101 19.34 -3.52 11.79
C ILE A 101 19.50 -4.80 10.97
N SER A 102 20.40 -4.82 9.99
CA SER A 102 20.67 -5.97 9.13
C SER A 102 20.99 -7.27 9.90
N HIS A 103 21.60 -7.24 11.09
CA HIS A 103 21.83 -8.45 11.89
C HIS A 103 20.54 -9.17 12.31
N LEU A 104 19.40 -8.47 12.35
CA LEU A 104 18.11 -9.12 12.64
C LEU A 104 17.72 -10.11 11.54
N THR A 105 18.23 -9.96 10.31
CA THR A 105 17.95 -10.94 9.25
C THR A 105 18.52 -12.31 9.57
N ASP A 106 19.59 -12.39 10.38
CA ASP A 106 20.19 -13.66 10.80
C ASP A 106 19.29 -14.43 11.79
N THR A 107 18.31 -13.76 12.39
CA THR A 107 17.32 -14.38 13.28
C THR A 107 16.13 -14.98 12.52
N LEU A 108 16.00 -14.66 11.22
CA LEU A 108 14.92 -15.18 10.41
C LEU A 108 15.18 -16.65 10.07
N PRO A 109 14.14 -17.51 10.12
CA PRO A 109 14.31 -18.89 9.73
C PRO A 109 14.66 -19.01 8.25
N TYR A 110 15.36 -20.08 7.91
CA TYR A 110 15.54 -20.46 6.51
C TYR A 110 14.18 -20.54 5.79
N PRO A 111 14.03 -20.02 4.56
CA PRO A 111 15.07 -19.47 3.68
C PRO A 111 15.23 -17.94 3.71
N PHE A 112 14.47 -17.23 4.55
CA PHE A 112 14.21 -15.80 4.38
C PHE A 112 15.45 -14.92 4.53
N ASN A 113 16.38 -15.29 5.42
CA ASN A 113 17.64 -14.58 5.60
C ASN A 113 18.44 -14.53 4.29
N GLU A 114 18.57 -15.66 3.60
CA GLU A 114 19.33 -15.76 2.35
C GLU A 114 18.61 -15.10 1.18
N GLU A 115 17.27 -15.17 1.12
CA GLU A 115 16.49 -14.47 0.09
C GLU A 115 16.65 -12.95 0.19
N LEU A 116 16.57 -12.39 1.41
CA LEU A 116 16.78 -10.95 1.65
C LEU A 116 18.21 -10.53 1.31
N GLN A 117 19.21 -11.34 1.69
CA GLN A 117 20.60 -11.09 1.30
C GLN A 117 20.78 -11.11 -0.23
N GLY A 118 20.12 -12.04 -0.93
CA GLY A 118 20.10 -12.10 -2.39
C GLY A 118 19.52 -10.81 -3.01
N ILE A 119 18.38 -10.35 -2.51
CA ILE A 119 17.74 -9.10 -2.95
C ILE A 119 18.64 -7.89 -2.70
N ALA A 120 19.23 -7.78 -1.51
CA ALA A 120 20.15 -6.69 -1.16
C ALA A 120 21.36 -6.64 -2.10
N ASN A 121 21.98 -7.80 -2.35
CA ASN A 121 23.12 -7.93 -3.25
C ASN A 121 22.77 -7.59 -4.71
N SER A 122 21.65 -8.11 -5.22
CA SER A 122 21.24 -7.92 -6.62
C SER A 122 20.69 -6.51 -6.90
N SER A 123 20.10 -5.86 -5.89
CA SER A 123 19.63 -4.48 -6.00
C SER A 123 20.73 -3.46 -5.72
N GLY A 124 21.70 -3.78 -4.86
CA GLY A 124 22.68 -2.84 -4.31
C GLY A 124 22.09 -1.89 -3.26
N ILE A 125 21.00 -2.30 -2.60
CA ILE A 125 20.40 -1.60 -1.46
C ILE A 125 20.96 -2.25 -0.18
N PRO A 126 21.22 -1.48 0.89
CA PRO A 126 21.56 -2.04 2.19
C PRO A 126 20.53 -3.09 2.64
N LEU A 127 20.98 -4.12 3.35
CA LEU A 127 20.13 -5.23 3.79
C LEU A 127 19.11 -4.82 4.85
N GLY A 128 19.44 -3.81 5.66
CA GLY A 128 18.63 -3.32 6.76
C GLY A 128 17.48 -2.42 6.33
#